data_AF-A0A1Q3PC98-F1
#
_entry.id   AF-A0A1Q3PC98-F1
#
_cell.length_a   1.000
_cell.length_b   1.000
_cell.length_c   1.000
_cell.angle_alpha   90.00
_cell.angle_beta   90.00
_cell.angle_gamma   90.00
#
_symmetry.space_group_name_H-M   'P 1'
#
loop_
_entity.id
_entity.type
_entity.pdbx_description
1 polymer ?
#
loop_
_entity_poly.entity_id
_entity_poly.type
_entity_poly.pdbx_seq_one_letter_code
_entity_poly.pdbx_strand_id
1 'polypeptide(L)'
;MKNLLNNPSAFFLAIALFIGSPLCSLAQRDSSAAIHIGFIYPVSSNGKQAASITNRFSLHVIAGLSKGETGAAIAGVANVVKENVSGVQMAGVANVIGGSASGVQMSGVANVTGGDARGAQLAGFSNITRGEAQGAQLAGFLNLAEASGAAQVAGFANIAKKDAKGLQLAGFFNKGNEVNVQIAGFANVAKKVKGIQLAGLINIADSSDYPIAIFNFIKNGEKSVAVTFDETMTGIVSFRSGGRVLYGIAGIGYNFKDNPKAMYAAEGGLGAHIPLARSLRINLEAVSHTLTDFDGGHYNKNSLRVLPALRLGSRFEAFAGPTLNYVSYDREKDYDFIKKYIWKNNSSKDFQGLFVGFNVGVQYLF
;
A
#
# COMPACT_ATOMS: atom_id res chain seq x y z
N MET A 1 -19.33 51.65 74.74
CA MET A 1 -19.11 50.71 73.62
C MET A 1 -18.05 51.37 72.72
N LYS A 2 -16.75 51.39 73.03
CA LYS A 2 -15.82 50.30 73.33
C LYS A 2 -15.93 49.19 72.26
N ASN A 3 -14.89 49.11 71.43
CA ASN A 3 -14.60 48.12 70.38
C ASN A 3 -15.23 48.39 69.01
N LEU A 4 -14.48 49.06 68.13
CA LEU A 4 -14.37 48.78 66.67
C LEU A 4 -13.44 49.75 65.89
N LEU A 5 -12.81 50.74 66.54
CA LEU A 5 -12.00 51.78 65.87
C LEU A 5 -10.48 51.58 65.87
N ASN A 6 -9.95 50.36 66.06
CA ASN A 6 -8.49 50.17 66.21
C ASN A 6 -7.86 49.08 65.31
N ASN A 7 -8.40 48.82 64.12
CA ASN A 7 -7.69 47.96 63.16
C ASN A 7 -7.45 48.68 61.82
N PRO A 8 -6.21 49.14 61.54
CA PRO A 8 -5.86 49.77 60.26
C PRO A 8 -5.93 48.80 59.06
N SER A 9 -6.23 47.52 59.28
CA SER A 9 -6.42 46.52 58.22
C SER A 9 -7.78 46.61 57.51
N ALA A 10 -8.79 47.27 58.08
CA ALA A 10 -10.13 47.33 57.48
C ALA A 10 -10.28 48.44 56.41
N PHE A 11 -9.46 49.50 56.48
CA PHE A 11 -9.42 50.54 55.43
C PHE A 11 -8.55 50.11 54.23
N PHE A 12 -7.56 49.24 54.47
CA PHE A 12 -6.77 48.62 53.40
C PHE A 12 -7.54 47.54 52.62
N LEU A 13 -8.56 46.92 53.20
CA LEU A 13 -9.31 45.86 52.51
C LEU A 13 -10.27 46.41 51.43
N ALA A 14 -10.77 47.65 51.59
CA ALA A 14 -11.62 48.28 50.57
C ALA A 14 -10.82 48.86 49.38
N ILE A 15 -9.54 49.21 49.59
CA ILE A 15 -8.62 49.64 48.52
C ILE A 15 -7.94 48.43 47.86
N ALA A 16 -7.71 47.33 48.59
CA ALA A 16 -7.21 46.08 48.02
C ALA A 16 -8.24 45.37 47.11
N LEU A 17 -9.54 45.64 47.29
CA LEU A 17 -10.60 45.12 46.42
C LEU A 17 -10.81 45.92 45.12
N PHE A 18 -10.10 47.04 44.92
CA PHE A 18 -10.12 47.81 43.66
C PHE A 18 -8.84 47.67 42.83
N ILE A 19 -7.77 47.08 43.38
CA ILE A 19 -6.50 46.81 42.67
C ILE A 19 -6.48 45.37 42.08
N GLY A 20 -7.48 44.55 42.42
CA GLY A 20 -7.70 43.21 41.86
C GLY A 20 -8.65 43.17 40.66
N SER A 21 -8.83 44.27 39.92
CA SER A 21 -9.38 44.13 38.56
C SER A 21 -8.33 43.40 37.74
N PRO A 22 -8.69 42.33 37.01
CA PRO A 22 -7.71 41.66 36.18
C PRO A 22 -7.15 42.73 35.25
N LEU A 23 -5.82 42.89 35.25
CA LEU A 23 -5.15 43.20 34.00
C LEU A 23 -5.75 42.19 33.03
N CYS A 24 -6.70 42.64 32.21
CA CYS A 24 -6.95 42.01 30.94
C CYS A 24 -5.55 41.93 30.36
N SER A 25 -4.95 40.73 30.44
CA SER A 25 -3.96 40.35 29.48
C SER A 25 -4.61 40.79 28.18
N LEU A 26 -3.99 41.72 27.48
CA LEU A 26 -4.30 41.96 26.09
C LEU A 26 -4.01 40.62 25.44
N ALA A 27 -4.99 39.71 25.50
CA ALA A 27 -5.02 38.51 24.74
C ALA A 27 -4.82 39.04 23.34
N GLN A 28 -3.66 38.75 22.78
CA GLN A 28 -3.26 39.13 21.44
C GLN A 28 -4.43 38.71 20.56
N ARG A 29 -5.30 39.66 20.22
CA ARG A 29 -6.54 39.34 19.49
C ARG A 29 -6.05 38.81 18.18
N ASP A 30 -6.15 37.50 18.00
CA ASP A 30 -5.92 36.87 16.71
C ASP A 30 -6.76 37.63 15.70
N SER A 31 -6.07 38.35 14.82
CA SER A 31 -6.74 39.16 13.83
C SER A 31 -7.50 38.21 12.93
N SER A 32 -8.82 38.30 13.00
CA SER A 32 -9.72 37.42 12.28
C SER A 32 -10.63 38.25 11.39
N ALA A 33 -10.91 37.72 10.20
CA ALA A 33 -11.87 38.31 9.28
C ALA A 33 -12.89 37.23 8.89
N ALA A 34 -14.17 37.60 8.80
CA ALA A 34 -15.18 36.65 8.35
C ALA A 34 -14.98 36.27 6.88
N ILE A 35 -14.58 37.25 6.06
CA ILE A 35 -14.51 37.15 4.60
C ILE A 35 -13.19 37.76 4.11
N HIS A 36 -12.47 37.04 3.23
CA HIS A 36 -11.26 37.51 2.56
C HIS A 36 -11.37 37.30 1.05
N ILE A 37 -11.61 38.38 0.31
CA ILE A 37 -11.76 38.32 -1.14
C ILE A 37 -10.59 39.06 -1.79
N GLY A 38 -10.00 38.51 -2.85
CA GLY A 38 -8.90 39.17 -3.54
C GLY A 38 -8.59 38.66 -4.93
N PHE A 39 -7.74 39.38 -5.65
CA PHE A 39 -7.22 38.93 -6.94
C PHE A 39 -5.95 38.08 -6.73
N ILE A 40 -4.95 38.68 -6.09
CA ILE A 40 -3.68 38.07 -5.73
C ILE A 40 -3.12 38.84 -4.53
N TYR A 41 -2.33 38.24 -3.64
CA TYR A 41 -1.61 39.02 -2.64
C TYR A 41 -0.71 40.10 -3.29
N PRO A 42 -0.68 41.36 -2.80
CA PRO A 42 -1.45 41.93 -1.69
C PRO A 42 -2.79 42.56 -2.08
N VAL A 43 -3.20 42.50 -3.35
CA VAL A 43 -4.48 43.03 -3.87
C VAL A 43 -5.66 42.17 -3.39
N SER A 44 -6.09 42.40 -2.16
CA SER A 44 -7.21 41.72 -1.49
C SER A 44 -7.81 42.57 -0.37
N SER A 45 -8.98 42.19 0.16
CA SER A 45 -9.63 42.87 1.30
C SER A 45 -8.77 42.96 2.56
N ASN A 46 -7.79 42.05 2.72
CA ASN A 46 -6.87 42.03 3.86
C ASN A 46 -5.51 42.69 3.56
N GLY A 47 -5.29 43.15 2.31
CA GLY A 47 -4.09 43.89 1.92
C GLY A 47 -2.78 43.19 2.25
N LYS A 48 -1.79 43.98 2.70
CA LYS A 48 -0.47 43.49 3.14
C LYS A 48 -0.51 42.70 4.46
N GLN A 49 -1.60 42.79 5.22
CA GLN A 49 -1.79 42.08 6.49
C GLN A 49 -2.40 40.70 6.32
N ALA A 50 -2.68 40.28 5.07
CA ALA A 50 -3.31 38.99 4.80
C ALA A 50 -2.60 37.81 5.50
N ALA A 51 -1.26 37.79 5.49
CA ALA A 51 -0.44 36.77 6.14
C ALA A 51 -0.57 36.67 7.67
N SER A 52 -1.19 37.66 8.33
CA SER A 52 -1.40 37.69 9.79
C SER A 52 -2.88 37.59 10.18
N ILE A 53 -3.78 37.41 9.22
CA ILE A 53 -5.23 37.35 9.45
C ILE A 53 -5.76 35.94 9.19
N THR A 54 -6.56 35.43 10.12
CA THR A 54 -7.27 34.16 10.01
C THR A 54 -8.68 34.39 9.46
N ASN A 55 -9.07 33.66 8.42
CA ASN A 55 -10.35 33.88 7.76
C ASN A 55 -11.34 32.73 7.98
N ARG A 56 -12.64 33.01 7.92
CA ARG A 56 -13.69 31.96 7.87
C ARG A 56 -14.04 31.59 6.44
N PHE A 57 -14.07 32.55 5.53
CA PHE A 57 -14.30 32.35 4.11
C PHE A 57 -13.29 33.15 3.29
N SER A 58 -12.64 32.51 2.33
CA SER A 58 -11.64 33.10 1.45
C SER A 58 -11.92 32.76 -0.01
N LEU A 59 -11.90 33.77 -0.87
CA LEU A 59 -12.09 33.62 -2.32
C LEU A 59 -11.07 34.47 -3.09
N HIS A 60 -10.19 33.82 -3.84
CA HIS A 60 -9.14 34.49 -4.60
C HIS A 60 -9.16 34.11 -6.09
N VAL A 61 -9.02 35.10 -6.97
CA VAL A 61 -9.00 34.84 -8.42
C VAL A 61 -7.75 34.08 -8.84
N ILE A 62 -6.57 34.49 -8.36
CA ILE A 62 -5.30 33.84 -8.65
C ILE A 62 -4.78 33.13 -7.40
N ALA A 63 -4.38 33.88 -6.37
CA ALA A 63 -3.78 33.28 -5.19
C ALA A 63 -4.19 33.96 -3.88
N GLY A 64 -4.53 33.13 -2.89
CA GLY A 64 -4.83 33.53 -1.52
C GLY A 64 -3.62 33.36 -0.61
N LEU A 65 -3.37 34.36 0.24
CA LEU A 65 -2.38 34.28 1.32
C LEU A 65 -3.08 34.60 2.65
N SER A 66 -2.98 33.71 3.64
CA SER A 66 -3.57 33.95 4.96
C SER A 66 -2.73 33.39 6.11
N LYS A 67 -3.04 33.81 7.35
CA LYS A 67 -2.49 33.17 8.56
C LYS A 67 -3.11 31.80 8.74
N GLY A 68 -4.44 31.71 8.73
CA GLY A 68 -5.21 30.49 8.93
C GLY A 68 -6.58 30.57 8.25
N GLU A 69 -7.24 29.43 8.09
CA GLU A 69 -8.59 29.32 7.51
C GLU A 69 -9.47 28.41 8.36
N THR A 70 -10.69 28.81 8.71
CA THR A 70 -11.60 28.07 9.62
C THR A 70 -12.94 27.67 8.99
N GLY A 71 -13.10 27.86 7.67
CA GLY A 71 -14.30 27.46 6.94
C GLY A 71 -13.98 27.01 5.52
N ALA A 72 -14.02 27.92 4.55
CA ALA A 72 -13.74 27.58 3.16
C ALA A 72 -12.74 28.54 2.51
N ALA A 73 -11.74 28.03 1.82
CA ALA A 73 -10.76 28.81 1.08
C ALA A 73 -10.66 28.29 -0.36
N ILE A 74 -10.98 29.16 -1.32
CA ILE A 74 -11.05 28.82 -2.75
C ILE A 74 -10.16 29.78 -3.53
N ALA A 75 -9.23 29.25 -4.33
CA ALA A 75 -8.37 30.05 -5.20
C ALA A 75 -8.29 29.48 -6.62
N GLY A 76 -8.19 30.35 -7.64
CA GLY A 76 -8.04 29.90 -9.02
C GLY A 76 -6.74 29.14 -9.27
N VAL A 77 -5.62 29.56 -8.65
CA VAL A 77 -4.30 28.91 -8.81
C VAL A 77 -3.82 28.31 -7.49
N ALA A 78 -3.69 29.11 -6.43
CA ALA A 78 -3.07 28.61 -5.19
C ALA A 78 -3.62 29.22 -3.89
N ASN A 79 -3.73 28.40 -2.86
CA ASN A 79 -3.89 28.86 -1.48
C ASN A 79 -2.59 28.66 -0.71
N VAL A 80 -2.10 29.71 -0.04
CA VAL A 80 -0.93 29.65 0.86
C VAL A 80 -1.36 30.08 2.25
N VAL A 81 -1.37 29.14 3.20
CA VAL A 81 -1.79 29.36 4.58
C VAL A 81 -0.58 29.13 5.48
N LYS A 82 -0.21 30.12 6.30
CA LYS A 82 1.00 30.02 7.12
C LYS A 82 0.88 29.02 8.27
N GLU A 83 -0.30 28.93 8.87
CA GLU A 83 -0.56 28.11 10.04
C GLU A 83 -1.55 27.00 9.68
N ASN A 84 -2.74 26.99 10.28
CA ASN A 84 -3.65 25.85 10.23
C ASN A 84 -4.87 26.13 9.35
N VAL A 85 -5.39 25.07 8.76
CA VAL A 85 -6.67 25.06 8.05
C VAL A 85 -7.62 24.10 8.76
N SER A 86 -8.84 24.57 9.03
CA SER A 86 -9.96 23.77 9.51
C SER A 86 -11.15 24.00 8.58
N GLY A 87 -11.45 23.05 7.69
CA GLY A 87 -12.57 23.15 6.75
C GLY A 87 -12.22 22.70 5.33
N VAL A 88 -12.70 23.41 4.32
CA VAL A 88 -12.54 23.08 2.90
C VAL A 88 -11.52 24.00 2.24
N GLN A 89 -10.55 23.44 1.53
CA GLN A 89 -9.57 24.19 0.77
C GLN A 89 -9.50 23.69 -0.67
N MET A 90 -9.69 24.58 -1.64
CA MET A 90 -9.71 24.24 -3.07
C MET A 90 -8.83 25.20 -3.86
N ALA A 91 -7.94 24.64 -4.70
CA ALA A 91 -7.09 25.42 -5.59
C ALA A 91 -6.93 24.75 -6.96
N GLY A 92 -6.87 25.53 -8.04
CA GLY A 92 -6.66 24.96 -9.38
C GLY A 92 -5.30 24.25 -9.53
N VAL A 93 -4.25 24.73 -8.86
CA VAL A 93 -2.90 24.12 -8.91
C VAL A 93 -2.51 23.56 -7.55
N ALA A 94 -2.40 24.40 -6.52
CA ALA A 94 -1.80 23.95 -5.27
C ALA A 94 -2.40 24.56 -4.00
N ASN A 95 -2.51 23.73 -2.96
CA ASN A 95 -2.74 24.17 -1.60
C ASN A 95 -1.46 23.96 -0.78
N VAL A 96 -0.96 25.00 -0.13
CA VAL A 96 0.23 24.95 0.71
C VAL A 96 -0.12 25.45 2.11
N ILE A 97 0.04 24.58 3.11
CA ILE A 97 -0.23 24.85 4.51
C ILE A 97 1.06 24.66 5.31
N GLY A 98 1.49 25.69 6.04
CA GLY A 98 2.68 25.62 6.90
C GLY A 98 2.46 24.78 8.17
N GLY A 99 1.25 24.81 8.74
CA GLY A 99 0.82 24.01 9.88
C GLY A 99 0.01 22.78 9.48
N SER A 100 -1.04 22.49 10.25
CA SER A 100 -1.88 21.30 10.08
C SER A 100 -3.19 21.60 9.34
N ALA A 101 -3.72 20.58 8.68
CA ALA A 101 -4.99 20.62 7.97
C ALA A 101 -6.01 19.69 8.62
N SER A 102 -7.21 20.17 8.86
CA SER A 102 -8.35 19.37 9.34
C SER A 102 -9.56 19.62 8.43
N GLY A 103 -9.94 18.64 7.62
CA GLY A 103 -11.08 18.75 6.70
C GLY A 103 -10.76 18.23 5.30
N VAL A 104 -11.14 18.97 4.26
CA VAL A 104 -11.01 18.55 2.85
C VAL A 104 -10.06 19.49 2.12
N GLN A 105 -9.03 18.94 1.48
CA GLN A 105 -8.14 19.68 0.59
C GLN A 105 -8.24 19.10 -0.82
N MET A 106 -8.49 19.96 -1.80
CA MET A 106 -8.57 19.60 -3.21
C MET A 106 -7.66 20.50 -4.05
N SER A 107 -6.80 19.90 -4.86
CA SER A 107 -5.93 20.63 -5.78
C SER A 107 -5.80 19.92 -7.13
N GLY A 108 -5.64 20.69 -8.21
CA GLY A 108 -5.39 20.10 -9.53
C GLY A 108 -4.01 19.45 -9.63
N VAL A 109 -3.00 19.93 -8.88
CA VAL A 109 -1.65 19.36 -8.88
C VAL A 109 -1.25 18.85 -7.50
N ALA A 110 -1.14 19.71 -6.49
CA ALA A 110 -0.56 19.29 -5.21
C ALA A 110 -1.17 19.91 -3.96
N ASN A 111 -1.39 19.07 -2.93
CA ASN A 111 -1.61 19.52 -1.56
C ASN A 111 -0.32 19.29 -0.77
N VAL A 112 0.17 20.34 -0.11
CA VAL A 112 1.37 20.30 0.75
C VAL A 112 1.01 20.79 2.14
N THR A 113 1.15 19.93 3.15
CA THR A 113 0.85 20.22 4.55
C THR A 113 2.12 20.01 5.40
N GLY A 114 2.55 21.06 6.10
CA GLY A 114 3.77 21.06 6.91
C GLY A 114 3.64 20.32 8.26
N GLY A 115 2.42 20.20 8.78
CA GLY A 115 2.06 19.42 9.96
C GLY A 115 1.24 18.18 9.63
N ASP A 116 0.25 17.90 10.47
CA ASP A 116 -0.66 16.77 10.30
C ASP A 116 -1.78 17.10 9.31
N ALA A 117 -2.29 16.09 8.61
CA ALA A 117 -3.46 16.20 7.76
C ALA A 117 -4.53 15.22 8.23
N ARG A 118 -5.66 15.73 8.73
CA ARG A 118 -6.80 14.93 9.20
C ARG A 118 -8.00 15.18 8.29
N GLY A 119 -8.49 14.16 7.62
CA GLY A 119 -9.63 14.24 6.70
C GLY A 119 -9.28 13.72 5.31
N ALA A 120 -9.70 14.42 4.27
CA ALA A 120 -9.53 13.99 2.89
C ALA A 120 -8.60 14.93 2.10
N GLN A 121 -7.57 14.39 1.46
CA GLN A 121 -6.71 15.12 0.54
C GLN A 121 -6.83 14.52 -0.87
N LEU A 122 -7.21 15.34 -1.84
CA LEU A 122 -7.36 14.98 -3.24
C LEU A 122 -6.44 15.86 -4.09
N ALA A 123 -5.52 15.25 -4.83
CA ALA A 123 -4.60 15.96 -5.71
C ALA A 123 -4.49 15.25 -7.07
N GLY A 124 -4.48 16.01 -8.16
CA GLY A 124 -4.26 15.43 -9.48
C GLY A 124 -2.87 14.82 -9.65
N PHE A 125 -1.85 15.29 -8.92
CA PHE A 125 -0.50 14.73 -8.94
C PHE A 125 -0.06 14.20 -7.58
N SER A 126 0.05 15.04 -6.54
CA SER A 126 0.62 14.58 -5.25
C SER A 126 0.02 15.19 -3.99
N ASN A 127 -0.16 14.37 -2.95
CA ASN A 127 -0.36 14.84 -1.58
C ASN A 127 0.94 14.65 -0.77
N ILE A 128 1.41 15.70 -0.11
CA ILE A 128 2.62 15.69 0.71
C ILE A 128 2.26 16.19 2.11
N THR A 129 2.40 15.32 3.12
CA THR A 129 2.16 15.65 4.53
C THR A 129 3.44 15.38 5.31
N ARG A 130 4.01 16.40 5.95
CA ARG A 130 5.26 16.25 6.73
C ARG A 130 5.03 15.69 8.13
N GLY A 131 3.78 15.65 8.61
CA GLY A 131 3.36 14.95 9.82
C GLY A 131 2.59 13.67 9.52
N GLU A 132 1.58 13.40 10.35
CA GLU A 132 0.70 12.25 10.21
C GLU A 132 -0.49 12.56 9.30
N ALA A 133 -0.74 11.70 8.32
CA ALA A 133 -1.95 11.73 7.51
C ALA A 133 -3.00 10.75 8.08
N GLN A 134 -4.19 11.24 8.41
CA GLN A 134 -5.33 10.45 8.90
C GLN A 134 -6.56 10.71 8.03
N GLY A 135 -7.34 9.66 7.74
CA GLY A 135 -8.50 9.73 6.84
C GLY A 135 -8.20 9.14 5.46
N ALA A 136 -8.19 9.95 4.40
CA ALA A 136 -7.97 9.48 3.02
C ALA A 136 -7.04 10.42 2.24
N GLN A 137 -6.09 9.84 1.48
CA GLN A 137 -5.23 10.56 0.54
C GLN A 137 -5.37 9.94 -0.84
N LEU A 138 -5.86 10.71 -1.81
CA LEU A 138 -6.02 10.29 -3.21
C LEU A 138 -5.15 11.18 -4.09
N ALA A 139 -4.22 10.56 -4.82
CA ALA A 139 -3.30 11.26 -5.72
C ALA A 139 -3.22 10.57 -7.09
N GLY A 140 -3.11 11.35 -8.17
CA GLY A 140 -2.85 10.75 -9.49
C GLY A 140 -1.47 10.09 -9.59
N PHE A 141 -0.47 10.56 -8.83
CA PHE A 141 0.89 10.04 -8.87
C PHE A 141 1.41 9.58 -7.49
N LEU A 142 1.48 10.47 -6.49
CA LEU A 142 2.20 10.20 -5.25
C LEU A 142 1.45 10.66 -3.98
N ASN A 143 1.32 9.79 -2.99
CA ASN A 143 1.07 10.21 -1.60
C ASN A 143 2.35 10.02 -0.76
N LEU A 144 2.79 11.09 -0.10
CA LEU A 144 3.93 11.07 0.82
C LEU A 144 3.50 11.55 2.21
N ALA A 145 3.76 10.75 3.23
CA ALA A 145 3.53 11.10 4.62
C ALA A 145 4.71 10.68 5.53
N GLU A 146 4.89 11.37 6.66
CA GLU A 146 5.83 10.90 7.69
C GLU A 146 5.29 9.63 8.34
N ALA A 147 4.02 9.65 8.76
CA ALA A 147 3.23 8.48 9.16
C ALA A 147 1.84 8.56 8.52
N SER A 148 1.18 7.42 8.31
CA SER A 148 -0.14 7.38 7.70
C SER A 148 -1.10 6.46 8.43
N GLY A 149 -2.07 7.03 9.12
CA GLY A 149 -3.32 6.34 9.49
C GLY A 149 -4.37 6.38 8.38
N ALA A 150 -4.09 7.08 7.27
CA ALA A 150 -5.01 7.25 6.16
C ALA A 150 -5.02 6.08 5.18
N ALA A 151 -6.14 5.88 4.48
CA ALA A 151 -6.15 5.12 3.25
C ALA A 151 -5.47 5.93 2.15
N GLN A 152 -4.30 5.47 1.68
CA GLN A 152 -3.52 6.12 0.62
C GLN A 152 -3.76 5.40 -0.70
N VAL A 153 -4.27 6.12 -1.70
CA VAL A 153 -4.50 5.64 -3.05
C VAL A 153 -3.76 6.53 -4.04
N ALA A 154 -2.85 5.93 -4.81
CA ALA A 154 -2.02 6.66 -5.77
C ALA A 154 -1.90 5.92 -7.11
N GLY A 155 -1.82 6.67 -8.22
CA GLY A 155 -1.56 6.04 -9.53
C GLY A 155 -0.16 5.44 -9.64
N PHE A 156 0.85 6.01 -8.97
CA PHE A 156 2.22 5.49 -9.00
C PHE A 156 2.68 4.96 -7.65
N ALA A 157 2.73 5.78 -6.60
CA ALA A 157 3.29 5.35 -5.32
C ALA A 157 2.64 5.95 -4.05
N ASN A 158 2.64 5.15 -2.97
CA ASN A 158 2.39 5.63 -1.62
C ASN A 158 3.62 5.39 -0.74
N ILE A 159 4.05 6.43 -0.01
CA ILE A 159 5.22 6.38 0.85
C ILE A 159 4.86 6.93 2.23
N ALA A 160 4.96 6.07 3.24
CA ALA A 160 5.01 6.44 4.65
C ALA A 160 6.44 6.18 5.15
N LYS A 161 7.10 7.18 5.72
CA LYS A 161 8.48 7.00 6.24
C LYS A 161 8.51 6.18 7.53
N LYS A 162 7.43 6.24 8.31
CA LYS A 162 7.18 5.49 9.54
C LYS A 162 6.02 4.52 9.32
N ASP A 163 5.06 4.50 10.23
CA ASP A 163 3.96 3.54 10.21
C ASP A 163 2.90 3.94 9.19
N ALA A 164 2.35 2.94 8.50
CA ALA A 164 1.24 3.07 7.56
C ALA A 164 0.10 2.13 8.03
N LYS A 165 -0.67 2.55 9.03
CA LYS A 165 -1.75 1.75 9.61
C LYS A 165 -2.99 1.66 8.71
N GLY A 166 -3.13 2.56 7.74
CA GLY A 166 -4.19 2.49 6.74
C GLY A 166 -3.89 1.51 5.60
N LEU A 167 -4.79 1.49 4.61
CA LEU A 167 -4.59 0.81 3.33
C LEU A 167 -3.62 1.61 2.46
N GLN A 168 -2.64 0.96 1.83
CA GLN A 168 -1.86 1.55 0.74
C GLN A 168 -2.17 0.84 -0.59
N LEU A 169 -2.71 1.56 -1.55
CA LEU A 169 -3.00 1.05 -2.90
C LEU A 169 -2.30 1.93 -3.96
N ALA A 170 -1.41 1.33 -4.74
CA ALA A 170 -0.61 2.01 -5.75
C ALA A 170 -0.58 1.25 -7.07
N GLY A 171 -0.49 1.97 -8.20
CA GLY A 171 -0.27 1.31 -9.49
C GLY A 171 1.12 0.68 -9.63
N PHE A 172 2.15 1.24 -8.96
CA PHE A 172 3.53 0.74 -9.08
C PHE A 172 4.11 0.29 -7.74
N PHE A 173 4.14 1.16 -6.72
CA PHE A 173 4.96 0.91 -5.54
C PHE A 173 4.38 1.42 -4.21
N ASN A 174 4.47 0.63 -3.14
CA ASN A 174 4.21 1.12 -1.77
C ASN A 174 5.42 0.94 -0.84
N LYS A 175 5.60 1.90 0.07
CA LYS A 175 6.59 1.86 1.16
C LYS A 175 5.99 2.25 2.51
N GLY A 176 6.34 1.49 3.55
CA GLY A 176 6.04 1.79 4.96
C GLY A 176 6.98 1.06 5.92
N ASN A 177 6.89 1.31 7.22
CA ASN A 177 7.55 0.47 8.24
C ASN A 177 6.59 -0.61 8.75
N GLU A 178 5.61 -0.23 9.59
CA GLU A 178 4.51 -1.10 10.00
C GLU A 178 3.29 -0.85 9.13
N VAL A 179 2.86 -1.87 8.39
CA VAL A 179 1.73 -1.74 7.47
C VAL A 179 0.67 -2.81 7.70
N ASN A 180 -0.60 -2.43 7.56
CA ASN A 180 -1.70 -3.38 7.63
C ASN A 180 -1.94 -4.06 6.28
N VAL A 181 -2.19 -3.27 5.23
CA VAL A 181 -2.44 -3.79 3.87
C VAL A 181 -1.70 -2.96 2.84
N GLN A 182 -0.96 -3.61 1.93
CA GLN A 182 -0.31 -2.98 0.78
C GLN A 182 -0.67 -3.69 -0.50
N ILE A 183 -1.08 -2.94 -1.52
CA ILE A 183 -1.42 -3.45 -2.85
C ILE A 183 -0.71 -2.59 -3.89
N ALA A 184 0.17 -3.21 -4.68
CA ALA A 184 0.96 -2.55 -5.72
C ALA A 184 0.95 -3.36 -7.01
N GLY A 185 1.00 -2.70 -8.18
CA GLY A 185 1.17 -3.41 -9.44
C GLY A 185 2.56 -4.04 -9.61
N PHE A 186 3.62 -3.42 -9.07
CA PHE A 186 4.99 -3.92 -9.22
C PHE A 186 5.60 -4.41 -7.90
N ALA A 187 5.71 -3.54 -6.88
CA ALA A 187 6.41 -3.90 -5.66
C ALA A 187 5.87 -3.26 -4.36
N ASN A 188 5.98 -4.00 -3.25
CA ASN A 188 5.75 -3.46 -1.91
C ASN A 188 6.98 -3.65 -1.01
N VAL A 189 7.32 -2.62 -0.23
CA VAL A 189 8.41 -2.66 0.74
C VAL A 189 7.88 -2.26 2.12
N ALA A 190 8.08 -3.12 3.10
CA ALA A 190 7.76 -2.85 4.50
C ALA A 190 8.83 -3.39 5.45
N LYS A 191 8.76 -3.05 6.74
CA LYS A 191 9.46 -3.83 7.77
C LYS A 191 8.55 -4.93 8.27
N LYS A 192 7.34 -4.59 8.70
CA LYS A 192 6.36 -5.53 9.24
C LYS A 192 5.01 -5.32 8.58
N VAL A 193 4.47 -6.37 7.97
CA VAL A 193 3.11 -6.39 7.45
C VAL A 193 2.23 -7.28 8.32
N LYS A 194 1.15 -6.72 8.85
CA LYS A 194 0.20 -7.43 9.73
C LYS A 194 -0.89 -8.17 8.95
N GLY A 195 -1.21 -7.70 7.74
CA GLY A 195 -2.22 -8.29 6.86
C GLY A 195 -1.64 -8.72 5.52
N ILE A 196 -2.29 -8.31 4.43
CA ILE A 196 -1.98 -8.73 3.06
C ILE A 196 -0.93 -7.80 2.44
N GLN A 197 0.05 -8.39 1.76
CA GLN A 197 1.04 -7.67 0.95
C GLN A 197 0.97 -8.18 -0.49
N LEU A 198 0.22 -7.51 -1.37
CA LEU A 198 0.00 -7.95 -2.75
C LEU A 198 0.82 -7.11 -3.73
N ALA A 199 1.74 -7.74 -4.45
CA ALA A 199 2.49 -7.13 -5.54
C ALA A 199 2.44 -8.02 -6.79
N GLY A 200 2.46 -7.42 -7.98
CA GLY A 200 2.56 -8.20 -9.22
C GLY A 200 3.88 -8.97 -9.33
N LEU A 201 4.99 -8.43 -8.83
CA LEU A 201 6.30 -9.06 -8.96
C LEU A 201 7.04 -9.27 -7.64
N ILE A 202 7.18 -8.22 -6.80
CA ILE A 202 8.11 -8.25 -5.66
C ILE A 202 7.48 -7.77 -4.36
N ASN A 203 7.58 -8.58 -3.30
CA ASN A 203 7.37 -8.14 -1.93
C ASN A 203 8.66 -8.23 -1.12
N ILE A 204 8.97 -7.20 -0.34
CA ILE A 204 10.11 -7.18 0.58
C ILE A 204 9.61 -6.80 1.97
N ALA A 205 9.88 -7.64 2.97
CA ALA A 205 9.64 -7.30 4.36
C ALA A 205 10.55 -8.06 5.33
N ASP A 206 10.66 -7.58 6.58
CA ASP A 206 11.25 -8.39 7.65
C ASP A 206 10.26 -9.48 8.09
N SER A 207 8.97 -9.16 8.14
CA SER A 207 7.89 -10.07 8.53
C SER A 207 6.61 -9.80 7.73
N SER A 208 6.06 -10.83 7.11
CA SER A 208 4.75 -10.83 6.44
C SER A 208 4.27 -12.28 6.35
N ASP A 209 3.05 -12.57 6.83
CA ASP A 209 2.49 -13.92 6.76
C ASP A 209 1.83 -14.21 5.41
N TYR A 210 1.25 -13.18 4.79
CA TYR A 210 0.47 -13.26 3.56
C TYR A 210 1.04 -12.40 2.41
N PRO A 211 2.30 -12.62 2.01
CA PRO A 211 2.85 -11.95 0.83
C PRO A 211 2.40 -12.68 -0.45
N ILE A 212 1.82 -11.93 -1.37
CA ILE A 212 1.33 -12.41 -2.67
C ILE A 212 2.13 -11.69 -3.74
N ALA A 213 3.14 -12.36 -4.28
CA ALA A 213 3.92 -11.97 -5.44
C ALA A 213 4.71 -13.19 -5.95
N ILE A 214 5.31 -13.09 -7.15
CA ILE A 214 6.21 -14.12 -7.67
C ILE A 214 7.44 -14.24 -6.76
N PHE A 215 8.02 -13.10 -6.35
CA PHE A 215 9.20 -13.06 -5.48
C PHE A 215 8.89 -12.36 -4.16
N ASN A 216 8.89 -13.11 -3.05
CA ASN A 216 8.63 -12.56 -1.72
C ASN A 216 9.86 -12.70 -0.83
N PHE A 217 10.63 -11.63 -0.67
CA PHE A 217 11.82 -11.58 0.18
C PHE A 217 11.43 -11.21 1.61
N ILE A 218 10.99 -12.21 2.37
CA ILE A 218 10.62 -12.06 3.78
C ILE A 218 11.76 -12.58 4.67
N LYS A 219 12.32 -11.75 5.57
CA LYS A 219 13.45 -12.18 6.42
C LYS A 219 13.10 -13.32 7.37
N ASN A 220 11.95 -13.23 8.04
CA ASN A 220 11.44 -14.26 8.94
C ASN A 220 10.60 -15.33 8.22
N GLY A 221 10.63 -15.34 6.90
CA GLY A 221 9.90 -16.29 6.07
C GLY A 221 10.74 -17.49 5.67
N GLU A 222 10.26 -18.25 4.70
CA GLU A 222 10.96 -19.42 4.16
C GLU A 222 11.41 -19.16 2.72
N LYS A 223 12.64 -19.57 2.42
CA LYS A 223 13.19 -19.64 1.07
C LYS A 223 13.65 -21.05 0.80
N SER A 224 13.39 -21.55 -0.39
CA SER A 224 13.84 -22.87 -0.78
C SER A 224 14.06 -23.00 -2.27
N VAL A 225 14.92 -23.95 -2.63
CA VAL A 225 15.02 -24.46 -4.01
C VAL A 225 14.42 -25.86 -4.02
N ALA A 226 13.47 -26.09 -4.91
CA ALA A 226 12.80 -27.36 -5.10
C ALA A 226 13.19 -27.97 -6.45
N VAL A 227 13.34 -29.29 -6.47
CA VAL A 227 13.38 -30.08 -7.70
C VAL A 227 12.13 -30.93 -7.74
N THR A 228 11.33 -30.80 -8.80
CA THR A 228 10.07 -31.53 -8.97
C THR A 228 10.05 -32.29 -10.27
N PHE A 229 9.29 -33.38 -10.30
CA PHE A 229 8.96 -34.15 -11.49
C PHE A 229 7.46 -34.41 -11.52
N ASP A 230 6.86 -34.35 -12.70
CA ASP A 230 5.43 -34.57 -12.90
C ASP A 230 5.11 -35.73 -13.84
N GLU A 231 3.83 -36.03 -13.99
CA GLU A 231 3.33 -37.10 -14.86
C GLU A 231 3.64 -36.91 -16.36
N THR A 232 4.05 -35.70 -16.78
CA THR A 232 4.46 -35.42 -18.17
C THR A 232 5.93 -35.69 -18.41
N MET A 233 6.66 -36.19 -17.40
CA MET A 233 8.13 -36.29 -17.37
C MET A 233 8.81 -34.91 -17.44
N THR A 234 8.15 -33.86 -16.97
CA THR A 234 8.78 -32.53 -16.86
C THR A 234 9.47 -32.41 -15.51
N GLY A 235 10.78 -32.18 -15.53
CA GLY A 235 11.56 -31.86 -14.34
C GLY A 235 11.74 -30.34 -14.21
N ILE A 236 11.48 -29.78 -13.03
CA ILE A 236 11.55 -28.34 -12.77
C ILE A 236 12.43 -28.07 -11.56
N VAL A 237 13.32 -27.08 -11.69
CA VAL A 237 14.01 -26.45 -10.57
C VAL A 237 13.31 -25.14 -10.28
N SER A 238 12.71 -25.00 -9.09
CA SER A 238 11.98 -23.80 -8.71
C SER A 238 12.52 -23.16 -7.44
N PHE A 239 12.59 -21.83 -7.45
CA PHE A 239 12.78 -21.01 -6.29
C PHE A 239 11.42 -20.69 -5.67
N ARG A 240 11.30 -20.99 -4.38
CA ARG A 240 10.09 -20.74 -3.58
C ARG A 240 10.46 -19.76 -2.48
N SER A 241 9.72 -18.66 -2.38
CA SER A 241 10.04 -17.58 -1.44
C SER A 241 8.77 -16.94 -0.91
N GLY A 242 8.66 -16.84 0.40
CA GLY A 242 7.41 -16.44 1.04
C GLY A 242 7.49 -16.11 2.51
N GLY A 243 6.32 -15.82 3.06
CA GLY A 243 6.08 -15.71 4.48
C GLY A 243 5.86 -17.08 5.12
N ARG A 244 5.28 -17.07 6.32
CA ARG A 244 4.94 -18.28 7.06
C ARG A 244 3.79 -19.07 6.42
N VAL A 245 2.84 -18.37 5.78
CA VAL A 245 1.63 -18.98 5.19
C VAL A 245 1.73 -18.99 3.67
N LEU A 246 1.87 -17.82 3.03
CA LEU A 246 1.88 -17.71 1.57
C LEU A 246 3.31 -17.54 1.02
N TYR A 247 3.53 -18.11 -0.17
CA TYR A 247 4.79 -18.00 -0.90
C TYR A 247 4.57 -17.93 -2.40
N GLY A 248 5.58 -17.38 -3.09
CA GLY A 248 5.66 -17.33 -4.55
C GLY A 248 6.57 -18.43 -5.08
N ILE A 249 6.32 -18.82 -6.33
CA ILE A 249 7.04 -19.88 -7.03
C ILE A 249 7.50 -19.34 -8.38
N ALA A 250 8.78 -19.49 -8.68
CA ALA A 250 9.36 -19.23 -9.98
C ALA A 250 10.34 -20.34 -10.33
N GLY A 251 10.21 -20.98 -11.48
CA GLY A 251 11.05 -22.11 -11.85
C GLY A 251 11.31 -22.21 -13.34
N ILE A 252 12.33 -23.00 -13.66
CA ILE A 252 12.68 -23.40 -15.02
C ILE A 252 12.89 -24.90 -15.06
N GLY A 253 12.66 -25.52 -16.20
CA GLY A 253 12.70 -26.96 -16.32
C GLY A 253 12.89 -27.46 -17.73
N TYR A 254 12.84 -28.78 -17.84
CA TYR A 254 13.02 -29.52 -19.08
C TYR A 254 12.08 -30.72 -19.11
N ASN A 255 11.51 -31.02 -20.27
CA ASN A 255 10.72 -32.22 -20.47
C ASN A 255 11.58 -33.37 -20.97
N PHE A 256 11.65 -34.45 -20.21
CA PHE A 256 12.47 -35.63 -20.50
C PHE A 256 11.75 -36.69 -21.34
N LYS A 257 10.53 -36.43 -21.79
CA LYS A 257 9.82 -37.36 -22.65
C LYS A 257 10.47 -37.36 -24.03
N ASP A 258 10.56 -38.55 -24.63
CA ASP A 258 11.14 -38.75 -25.95
C ASP A 258 10.30 -38.00 -27.00
N ASN A 259 10.74 -36.78 -27.33
CA ASN A 259 10.10 -35.88 -28.27
C ASN A 259 11.11 -35.50 -29.36
N PRO A 260 10.67 -35.24 -30.61
CA PRO A 260 11.58 -34.84 -31.70
C PRO A 260 12.36 -33.55 -31.42
N LYS A 261 11.83 -32.69 -30.53
CA LYS A 261 12.45 -31.43 -30.11
C LYS A 261 12.51 -31.33 -28.59
N ALA A 262 13.62 -30.77 -28.10
CA ALA A 262 13.81 -30.39 -26.71
C ALA A 262 12.76 -29.36 -26.27
N MET A 263 12.03 -29.65 -25.19
CA MET A 263 11.02 -28.74 -24.64
C MET A 263 11.49 -28.17 -23.31
N TYR A 264 11.68 -26.86 -23.27
CA TYR A 264 12.04 -26.11 -22.07
C TYR A 264 10.79 -25.65 -21.34
N ALA A 265 10.79 -25.67 -20.02
CA ALA A 265 9.67 -25.27 -19.18
C ALA A 265 9.99 -24.00 -18.39
N ALA A 266 9.00 -23.12 -18.25
CA ALA A 266 8.97 -22.04 -17.27
C ALA A 266 7.76 -22.23 -16.34
N GLU A 267 7.96 -22.00 -15.04
CA GLU A 267 6.94 -22.12 -13.99
C GLU A 267 6.80 -20.80 -13.24
N GLY A 268 5.56 -20.37 -13.03
CA GLY A 268 5.22 -19.24 -12.15
C GLY A 268 3.97 -19.56 -11.34
N GLY A 269 3.93 -19.19 -10.07
CA GLY A 269 2.75 -19.46 -9.26
C GLY A 269 2.80 -18.97 -7.82
N LEU A 270 1.79 -19.39 -7.07
CA LEU A 270 1.61 -19.09 -5.66
C LEU A 270 1.33 -20.38 -4.90
N GLY A 271 1.75 -20.41 -3.65
CA GLY A 271 1.45 -21.52 -2.75
C GLY A 271 1.10 -21.08 -1.34
N ALA A 272 0.49 -22.00 -0.61
CA ALA A 272 0.11 -21.84 0.79
C ALA A 272 0.58 -23.07 1.60
N HIS A 273 1.22 -22.80 2.74
CA HIS A 273 1.57 -23.81 3.73
C HIS A 273 0.43 -23.99 4.74
N ILE A 274 -0.08 -25.21 4.85
CA ILE A 274 -1.06 -25.62 5.87
C ILE A 274 -0.35 -26.55 6.86
N PRO A 275 0.07 -26.07 8.04
CA PRO A 275 0.73 -26.92 9.03
C PRO A 275 -0.28 -27.91 9.64
N LEU A 276 0.07 -29.20 9.68
CA LEU A 276 -0.72 -30.22 10.40
C LEU A 276 -0.05 -30.70 11.68
N ALA A 277 1.27 -30.88 11.62
CA ALA A 277 2.09 -31.29 12.76
C ALA A 277 3.49 -30.67 12.63
N ARG A 278 4.35 -30.91 13.62
CA ARG A 278 5.70 -30.34 13.66
C ARG A 278 6.55 -30.70 12.43
N SER A 279 6.36 -31.90 11.87
CA SER A 279 7.09 -32.40 10.70
C SER A 279 6.23 -32.54 9.44
N LEU A 280 4.91 -32.34 9.54
CA LEU A 280 3.97 -32.58 8.44
C LEU A 280 3.19 -31.31 8.10
N ARG A 281 3.22 -30.93 6.82
CA ARG A 281 2.37 -29.85 6.28
C ARG A 281 1.73 -30.29 4.96
N ILE A 282 0.69 -29.60 4.54
CA ILE A 282 0.17 -29.67 3.17
C ILE A 282 0.54 -28.36 2.47
N ASN A 283 1.16 -28.49 1.31
CA ASN A 283 1.41 -27.37 0.42
C ASN A 283 0.31 -27.37 -0.64
N LEU A 284 -0.50 -26.30 -0.68
CA LEU A 284 -1.43 -26.04 -1.76
C LEU A 284 -0.74 -25.11 -2.76
N GLU A 285 -0.65 -25.50 -4.02
CA GLU A 285 0.01 -24.68 -5.05
C GLU A 285 -0.92 -24.45 -6.24
N ALA A 286 -0.95 -23.22 -6.73
CA ALA A 286 -1.54 -22.85 -8.01
C ALA A 286 -0.42 -22.32 -8.91
N VAL A 287 -0.11 -23.06 -9.96
CA VAL A 287 1.02 -22.76 -10.85
C VAL A 287 0.60 -22.77 -12.31
N SER A 288 1.31 -21.97 -13.10
CA SER A 288 1.24 -21.96 -14.55
C SER A 288 2.58 -22.42 -15.12
N HIS A 289 2.50 -23.34 -16.07
CA HIS A 289 3.63 -23.88 -16.80
C HIS A 289 3.49 -23.53 -18.27
N THR A 290 4.60 -23.10 -18.88
CA THR A 290 4.71 -23.01 -20.33
C THR A 290 5.88 -23.87 -20.77
N LEU A 291 5.62 -24.84 -21.65
CA LEU A 291 6.63 -25.60 -22.35
C LEU A 291 6.80 -25.05 -23.78
N THR A 292 8.03 -24.86 -24.22
CA THR A 292 8.34 -24.35 -25.56
C THR A 292 9.60 -24.96 -26.16
N ASP A 293 9.60 -25.12 -27.49
CA ASP A 293 10.74 -25.49 -28.32
C ASP A 293 11.48 -24.24 -28.88
N PHE A 294 11.04 -23.02 -28.52
CA PHE A 294 11.49 -21.73 -29.09
C PHE A 294 11.30 -21.59 -30.61
N ASP A 295 10.55 -22.52 -31.23
CA ASP A 295 10.32 -22.61 -32.68
C ASP A 295 8.80 -22.62 -32.95
N GLY A 296 8.09 -21.73 -32.25
CA GLY A 296 6.65 -21.49 -32.36
C GLY A 296 5.74 -22.46 -31.60
N GLY A 297 6.28 -23.42 -30.84
CA GLY A 297 5.50 -24.39 -30.07
C GLY A 297 5.28 -23.91 -28.65
N HIS A 298 4.01 -23.84 -28.24
CA HIS A 298 3.64 -23.51 -26.86
C HIS A 298 2.66 -24.55 -26.32
N TYR A 299 3.00 -25.11 -25.16
CA TYR A 299 2.11 -25.95 -24.38
C TYR A 299 1.94 -25.30 -23.01
N ASN A 300 0.75 -24.81 -22.73
CA ASN A 300 0.42 -24.17 -21.47
C ASN A 300 -0.33 -25.15 -20.57
N LYS A 301 0.10 -25.26 -19.31
CA LYS A 301 -0.50 -26.13 -18.29
C LYS A 301 -0.67 -25.36 -17.00
N ASN A 302 -1.91 -25.18 -16.56
CA ASN A 302 -2.24 -24.62 -15.26
C ASN A 302 -2.56 -25.76 -14.30
N SER A 303 -1.90 -25.79 -13.15
CA SER A 303 -1.99 -26.90 -12.20
C SER A 303 -2.40 -26.39 -10.83
N LEU A 304 -3.40 -27.04 -10.25
CA LEU A 304 -3.68 -27.00 -8.82
C LEU A 304 -3.08 -28.25 -8.18
N ARG A 305 -2.22 -28.08 -7.18
CA ARG A 305 -1.50 -29.16 -6.52
C ARG A 305 -1.85 -29.22 -5.04
N VAL A 306 -2.10 -30.43 -4.55
CA VAL A 306 -2.27 -30.71 -3.13
C VAL A 306 -1.14 -31.62 -2.70
N LEU A 307 -0.16 -31.08 -1.99
CA LEU A 307 1.12 -31.76 -1.75
C LEU A 307 1.34 -31.96 -0.24
N PRO A 308 0.95 -33.12 0.33
CA PRO A 308 1.47 -33.57 1.60
C PRO A 308 3.01 -33.53 1.59
N ALA A 309 3.60 -32.90 2.59
CA ALA A 309 5.01 -32.62 2.68
C ALA A 309 5.56 -32.97 4.06
N LEU A 310 6.65 -33.74 4.07
CA LEU A 310 7.34 -34.20 5.27
C LEU A 310 8.68 -33.45 5.40
N ARG A 311 8.84 -32.71 6.49
CA ARG A 311 10.10 -32.07 6.85
C ARG A 311 11.06 -33.09 7.44
N LEU A 312 12.21 -33.24 6.78
CA LEU A 312 13.31 -34.10 7.17
C LEU A 312 14.41 -33.23 7.78
N GLY A 313 14.36 -33.07 9.10
CA GLY A 313 15.22 -32.14 9.83
C GLY A 313 14.85 -30.68 9.57
N SER A 314 15.84 -29.78 9.55
CA SER A 314 15.62 -28.33 9.41
C SER A 314 15.85 -27.78 8.01
N ARG A 315 16.37 -28.59 7.08
CA ARG A 315 16.84 -28.12 5.76
C ARG A 315 16.21 -28.82 4.57
N PHE A 316 15.55 -29.96 4.76
CA PHE A 316 14.98 -30.73 3.65
C PHE A 316 13.50 -30.98 3.87
N GLU A 317 12.75 -30.96 2.78
CA GLU A 317 11.35 -31.36 2.76
C GLU A 317 11.07 -32.17 1.50
N ALA A 318 10.45 -33.34 1.66
CA ALA A 318 9.99 -34.17 0.56
C ALA A 318 8.48 -34.07 0.47
N PHE A 319 7.95 -34.00 -0.75
CA PHE A 319 6.51 -33.89 -0.98
C PHE A 319 6.08 -34.68 -2.21
N ALA A 320 4.86 -35.19 -2.15
CA ALA A 320 4.24 -35.89 -3.26
C ALA A 320 2.72 -35.78 -3.14
N GLY A 321 2.01 -35.57 -4.24
CA GLY A 321 0.56 -35.50 -4.20
C GLY A 321 -0.12 -35.34 -5.55
N PRO A 322 -1.47 -35.42 -5.56
CA PRO A 322 -2.26 -35.30 -6.77
C PRO A 322 -2.25 -33.87 -7.32
N THR A 323 -2.42 -33.78 -8.65
CA THR A 323 -2.56 -32.51 -9.38
C THR A 323 -3.82 -32.53 -10.23
N LEU A 324 -4.49 -31.37 -10.34
CA LEU A 324 -5.53 -31.13 -11.32
C LEU A 324 -4.98 -30.15 -12.35
N ASN A 325 -4.96 -30.57 -13.61
CA ASN A 325 -4.25 -29.87 -14.68
C ASN A 325 -5.22 -29.48 -15.79
N TYR A 326 -5.19 -28.20 -16.16
CA TYR A 326 -5.81 -27.67 -17.37
C TYR A 326 -4.73 -27.36 -18.39
N VAL A 327 -4.86 -27.88 -19.60
CA VAL A 327 -3.85 -27.71 -20.66
C VAL A 327 -4.43 -27.12 -21.92
N SER A 328 -3.60 -26.33 -22.61
CA SER A 328 -3.91 -25.73 -23.90
C SER A 328 -2.67 -25.67 -24.79
N TYR A 329 -2.80 -26.17 -26.02
CA TYR A 329 -1.72 -26.20 -27.01
C TYR A 329 -2.25 -26.27 -28.45
N ASP A 330 -1.40 -25.91 -29.41
CA ASP A 330 -1.73 -25.96 -30.84
C ASP A 330 -1.85 -27.41 -31.34
N ARG A 331 -2.95 -27.71 -32.02
CA ARG A 331 -3.28 -29.06 -32.52
C ARG A 331 -2.31 -29.56 -33.58
N GLU A 332 -1.64 -28.67 -34.32
CA GLU A 332 -0.75 -29.07 -35.41
C GLU A 332 0.55 -29.74 -34.92
N LYS A 333 0.90 -29.61 -33.63
CA LYS A 333 2.16 -30.12 -33.06
C LYS A 333 2.07 -31.48 -32.33
N ASP A 334 0.91 -32.16 -32.36
CA ASP A 334 0.63 -33.50 -31.80
C ASP A 334 1.44 -33.91 -30.54
N TYR A 335 1.29 -33.14 -29.46
CA TYR A 335 1.97 -33.43 -28.19
C TYR A 335 1.31 -34.62 -27.45
N ASP A 336 1.87 -35.83 -27.55
CA ASP A 336 1.43 -37.00 -26.77
C ASP A 336 2.02 -36.98 -25.35
N PHE A 337 1.76 -35.94 -24.54
CA PHE A 337 2.23 -35.92 -23.14
C PHE A 337 1.37 -36.83 -22.25
N ILE A 338 0.05 -36.84 -22.44
CA ILE A 338 -0.94 -37.54 -21.60
C ILE A 338 -2.01 -38.20 -22.46
N LYS A 339 -2.36 -39.45 -22.14
CA LYS A 339 -3.36 -40.24 -22.89
C LYS A 339 -4.78 -40.15 -22.32
N LYS A 340 -4.91 -39.93 -21.01
CA LYS A 340 -6.19 -39.92 -20.29
C LYS A 340 -6.58 -38.51 -19.83
N TYR A 341 -7.73 -38.04 -20.29
CA TYR A 341 -8.31 -36.77 -19.87
C TYR A 341 -9.72 -37.01 -19.32
N ILE A 342 -10.09 -36.22 -18.32
CA ILE A 342 -11.43 -36.19 -17.73
C ILE A 342 -12.38 -35.41 -18.66
N TRP A 343 -11.84 -34.35 -19.29
CA TRP A 343 -12.57 -33.55 -20.24
C TRP A 343 -11.64 -33.11 -21.38
N LYS A 344 -12.18 -33.03 -22.59
CA LYS A 344 -11.50 -32.53 -23.78
C LYS A 344 -12.45 -31.64 -24.56
N ASN A 345 -11.96 -30.54 -25.10
CA ASN A 345 -12.66 -29.78 -26.13
C ASN A 345 -11.81 -29.73 -27.39
N ASN A 346 -12.39 -30.26 -28.47
CA ASN A 346 -11.74 -30.40 -29.77
C ASN A 346 -12.30 -29.41 -30.82
N SER A 347 -13.28 -28.57 -30.46
CA SER A 347 -13.98 -27.67 -31.41
C SER A 347 -13.25 -26.35 -31.67
N SER A 348 -12.18 -26.06 -30.92
CA SER A 348 -11.39 -24.82 -31.02
C SER A 348 -10.14 -25.02 -31.91
N LYS A 349 -9.50 -23.94 -32.36
CA LYS A 349 -8.19 -24.03 -33.07
C LYS A 349 -7.13 -24.71 -32.19
N ASP A 350 -7.18 -24.47 -30.89
CA ASP A 350 -6.29 -25.06 -29.89
C ASP A 350 -6.97 -26.26 -29.21
N PHE A 351 -6.18 -27.27 -28.86
CA PHE A 351 -6.63 -28.34 -27.98
C PHE A 351 -6.79 -27.81 -26.57
N GLN A 352 -7.84 -28.24 -25.87
CA GLN A 352 -8.02 -27.98 -24.44
C GLN A 352 -8.37 -29.27 -23.72
N GLY A 353 -7.74 -29.52 -22.57
CA GLY A 353 -7.97 -30.73 -21.80
C GLY A 353 -7.84 -30.53 -20.30
N LEU A 354 -8.62 -31.30 -19.54
CA LEU A 354 -8.51 -31.41 -18.09
C LEU A 354 -8.10 -32.83 -17.73
N PHE A 355 -7.10 -33.00 -16.87
CA PHE A 355 -6.70 -34.31 -16.38
C PHE A 355 -6.17 -34.26 -14.94
N VAL A 356 -6.17 -35.42 -14.28
CA VAL A 356 -5.56 -35.60 -12.97
C VAL A 356 -4.19 -36.26 -13.13
N GLY A 357 -3.19 -35.70 -12.45
CA GLY A 357 -1.81 -36.16 -12.46
C GLY A 357 -1.23 -36.30 -11.06
N PHE A 358 0.09 -36.32 -10.98
CA PHE A 358 0.82 -36.37 -9.73
C PHE A 358 2.10 -35.53 -9.85
N ASN A 359 2.49 -34.92 -8.74
CA ASN A 359 3.77 -34.22 -8.66
C ASN A 359 4.54 -34.74 -7.45
N VAL A 360 5.83 -34.96 -7.63
CA VAL A 360 6.76 -35.38 -6.58
C VAL A 360 7.96 -34.46 -6.60
N GLY A 361 8.50 -34.15 -5.42
CA GLY A 361 9.68 -33.31 -5.32
C GLY A 361 10.35 -33.33 -3.97
N VAL A 362 11.54 -32.75 -3.96
CA VAL A 362 12.32 -32.48 -2.75
C VAL A 362 12.76 -31.02 -2.81
N GLN A 363 12.73 -30.35 -1.68
CA GLN A 363 13.20 -28.97 -1.56
C GLN A 363 14.20 -28.81 -0.42
N TYR A 364 15.15 -27.92 -0.65
CA TYR A 364 16.16 -27.48 0.30
C TYR A 364 15.83 -26.09 0.82
N LEU A 365 15.67 -25.95 2.13
CA LEU A 365 15.31 -24.71 2.84
C LEU A 365 16.58 -24.00 3.36
N PHE A 366 16.63 -22.66 3.23
CA PHE A 366 17.78 -21.85 3.66
C PHE A 366 17.42 -20.43 4.13
#